data_AF-A0A2T2TDD5-F1
#
_entry.id   AF-A0A2T2TDD5-F1
#
_cell.length_a   1.000
_cell.length_b   1.000
_cell.length_c   1.000
_cell.angle_alpha   90.00
_cell.angle_beta   90.00
_cell.angle_gamma   90.00
#
_symmetry.space_group_name_H-M   'P 1'
#
loop_
_entity.id
_entity.type
_entity.pdbx_description
1 polymer ?
#
loop_
_entity_poly.entity_id
_entity_poly.type
_entity_poly.pdbx_seq_one_letter_code
_entity_poly.pdbx_strand_id
1 'polypeptide(L)'
;STVRDLRLEVSRPEYIDAIEAVRRHIGRGNVYQINYTAPLRFQVEGDPRTLYRRLRARQRVLYAAYLNCGDRQILSLSPELFVRREGTRALTRPMKGTIRRGRTLDEDRALQDELASDPKNRAENLMIVDLLRNDLSVCSRPGSVTVPSLYETEPYPSVTQMTSTVEGRLRDDAGLAALLGALFPCGSVTGAPKRRAMRLVRELEPTPRGVYCGAIGMAGPNDTAVFNVAIRTVVLDEGEGTMGLGSGIVWDSDPTAEYDECTLKGAFLTGDAGSQSTAATSPEDDFELIETMRFDGVRIPLLDRHVERLARSAEYFSFPFDEARFRRRVERTMRGRDADTPLKVRTTLDRWGRLSVTTTPIDEGPTEPWRLTVADERVDRTDPFFYHKTTRRGVYDRALAAAQAEGYDEAVLLNQDGNVTEGTYTNLFVRQGENLWTPPVESGLLAGVYRDHMLETQPRASTRILTLDDLETADALYCCNGVRGECTAVLPGPNSNRRRP
;
A
#
# COMPACT_ATOMS: atom_id res chain seq x y z
N SER A 1 2.34 20.49 -12.73
CA SER A 1 3.78 20.37 -12.99
C SER A 1 4.08 19.04 -13.66
N THR A 2 4.88 19.04 -14.71
CA THR A 2 5.19 17.87 -15.56
C THR A 2 6.68 17.55 -15.48
N VAL A 3 7.01 16.26 -15.48
CA VAL A 3 8.39 15.76 -15.51
C VAL A 3 8.65 15.27 -16.92
N ARG A 4 9.76 15.68 -17.54
CA ARG A 4 10.17 15.29 -18.89
C ARG A 4 11.64 14.88 -18.94
N ASP A 5 12.03 14.22 -20.02
CA ASP A 5 13.43 13.89 -20.35
C ASP A 5 14.16 13.12 -19.24
N LEU A 6 13.50 12.09 -18.72
CA LEU A 6 14.05 11.22 -17.68
C LEU A 6 15.26 10.45 -18.22
N ARG A 7 16.45 10.70 -17.68
CA ARG A 7 17.70 10.05 -18.14
C ARG A 7 18.59 9.67 -16.96
N LEU A 8 19.04 8.42 -16.94
CA LEU A 8 20.09 7.97 -16.03
C LEU A 8 21.46 8.46 -16.54
N GLU A 9 22.27 9.09 -15.70
CA GLU A 9 23.62 9.56 -16.02
C GLU A 9 24.68 8.44 -16.02
N VAL A 10 24.26 7.20 -16.26
CA VAL A 10 25.13 6.04 -16.43
C VAL A 10 24.49 5.14 -17.50
N SER A 11 25.25 4.75 -18.52
CA SER A 11 24.76 3.79 -19.51
C SER A 11 24.66 2.38 -18.93
N ARG A 12 23.85 1.52 -19.53
CA ARG A 12 23.71 0.13 -19.07
C ARG A 12 25.05 -0.62 -18.97
N PRO A 13 25.96 -0.55 -19.97
CA PRO A 13 27.27 -1.19 -19.86
C PRO A 13 28.12 -0.65 -18.71
N GLU A 14 28.20 0.69 -18.56
CA GLU A 14 28.96 1.31 -17.46
C GLU A 14 28.43 0.92 -16.09
N TYR A 15 27.10 0.81 -15.95
CA TYR A 15 26.47 0.35 -14.71
C TYR A 15 26.87 -1.10 -14.41
N ILE A 16 26.76 -1.99 -15.39
CA ILE A 16 27.11 -3.40 -15.24
C ILE A 16 28.58 -3.55 -14.85
N ASP A 17 29.49 -2.85 -15.52
CA ASP A 17 30.93 -2.88 -15.23
C ASP A 17 31.23 -2.41 -13.80
N ALA A 18 30.52 -1.38 -13.32
CA ALA A 18 30.63 -0.89 -11.95
C ALA A 18 30.14 -1.94 -10.93
N ILE A 19 29.01 -2.61 -11.18
CA ILE A 19 28.51 -3.68 -10.29
C ILE A 19 29.49 -4.86 -10.28
N GLU A 20 30.03 -5.26 -11.42
CA GLU A 20 31.06 -6.30 -11.48
C GLU A 20 32.32 -5.91 -10.69
N ALA A 21 32.74 -4.64 -10.75
CA ALA A 21 33.83 -4.13 -9.94
C ALA A 21 33.52 -4.24 -8.43
N VAL A 22 32.31 -3.88 -8.01
CA VAL A 22 31.85 -4.08 -6.63
C VAL A 22 31.94 -5.56 -6.24
N ARG A 23 31.43 -6.48 -7.09
CA ARG A 23 31.48 -7.93 -6.83
C ARG A 23 32.92 -8.42 -6.70
N ARG A 24 33.86 -7.95 -7.52
CA ARG A 24 35.30 -8.25 -7.37
C ARG A 24 35.86 -7.78 -6.03
N HIS A 25 35.43 -6.61 -5.55
CA HIS A 25 35.84 -6.13 -4.21
C HIS A 25 35.28 -6.99 -3.09
N ILE A 26 34.03 -7.43 -3.21
CA ILE A 26 33.38 -8.35 -2.25
C ILE A 26 34.07 -9.71 -2.26
N GLY A 27 34.31 -10.31 -3.42
CA GLY A 27 34.99 -11.60 -3.56
C GLY A 27 36.44 -11.60 -3.04
N ARG A 28 37.08 -10.43 -2.98
CA ARG A 28 38.40 -10.23 -2.37
C ARG A 28 38.33 -9.92 -0.85
N GLY A 29 37.15 -9.88 -0.26
CA GLY A 29 36.95 -9.57 1.16
C GLY A 29 37.21 -8.10 1.54
N ASN A 30 37.19 -7.16 0.58
CA ASN A 30 37.41 -5.74 0.91
C ASN A 30 36.20 -5.11 1.62
N VAL A 31 35.00 -5.60 1.27
CA VAL A 31 33.70 -5.12 1.72
C VAL A 31 32.71 -6.29 1.66
N TYR A 32 31.64 -6.24 2.45
CA TYR A 32 30.52 -7.17 2.40
C TYR A 32 29.41 -6.66 1.46
N GLN A 33 29.21 -5.34 1.42
CA GLN A 33 28.19 -4.68 0.62
C GLN A 33 28.65 -3.27 0.24
N ILE A 34 28.25 -2.81 -0.95
CA ILE A 34 28.30 -1.39 -1.36
C ILE A 34 26.93 -0.97 -1.86
N ASN A 35 26.42 0.16 -1.40
CA ASN A 35 25.26 0.81 -2.02
C ASN A 35 25.76 1.62 -3.21
N TYR A 36 25.64 1.08 -4.42
CA TYR A 36 26.02 1.76 -5.66
C TYR A 36 24.87 2.61 -6.17
N THR A 37 25.18 3.83 -6.63
CA THR A 37 24.16 4.82 -7.01
C THR A 37 24.47 5.50 -8.33
N ALA A 38 23.41 5.96 -9.01
CA ALA A 38 23.48 6.71 -10.25
C ALA A 38 22.49 7.89 -10.24
N PRO A 39 22.85 9.06 -10.80
CA PRO A 39 21.93 10.20 -10.91
C PRO A 39 20.89 9.97 -12.00
N LEU A 40 19.64 10.27 -11.69
CA LEU A 40 18.55 10.42 -12.65
C LEU A 40 18.28 11.91 -12.86
N ARG A 41 18.47 12.39 -14.09
CA ARG A 41 18.18 13.77 -14.51
C ARG A 41 16.84 13.85 -15.22
N PHE A 42 16.21 15.01 -15.11
CA PHE A 42 14.95 15.32 -15.76
C PHE A 42 14.69 16.82 -15.76
N GLN A 43 13.69 17.25 -16.52
CA GLN A 43 13.20 18.63 -16.50
C GLN A 43 11.85 18.71 -15.80
N VAL A 44 11.62 19.81 -15.07
CA VAL A 44 10.34 20.08 -14.41
C VAL A 44 9.74 21.37 -14.97
N GLU A 45 8.54 21.25 -15.52
CA GLU A 45 7.72 22.40 -15.90
C GLU A 45 6.66 22.69 -14.83
N GLY A 46 6.51 23.96 -14.44
CA GLY A 46 5.53 24.44 -13.48
C GLY A 46 6.01 24.46 -12.02
N ASP A 47 5.09 24.71 -11.09
CA ASP A 47 5.43 24.97 -9.67
C ASP A 47 5.98 23.70 -8.96
N PRO A 48 7.21 23.75 -8.39
CA PRO A 48 7.76 22.68 -7.55
C PRO A 48 6.85 22.23 -6.40
N ARG A 49 6.06 23.14 -5.82
CA ARG A 49 5.12 22.81 -4.73
C ARG A 49 4.00 21.89 -5.19
N THR A 50 3.59 22.01 -6.46
CA THR A 50 2.59 21.12 -7.06
C THR A 50 3.19 19.75 -7.34
N LEU A 51 4.45 19.69 -7.80
CA LEU A 51 5.18 18.42 -7.91
C LEU A 51 5.31 17.73 -6.55
N TYR A 52 5.73 18.45 -5.50
CA TYR A 52 5.84 17.91 -4.15
C TYR A 52 4.52 17.36 -3.63
N ARG A 53 3.41 18.12 -3.78
CA ARG A 53 2.07 17.66 -3.37
C ARG A 53 1.68 16.37 -4.09
N ARG A 54 1.92 16.28 -5.40
CA ARG A 54 1.66 15.07 -6.19
C ARG A 54 2.47 13.87 -5.69
N LEU A 55 3.78 14.05 -5.51
CA LEU A 55 4.66 12.97 -5.06
C LEU A 55 4.33 12.53 -3.62
N ARG A 56 4.02 13.47 -2.72
CA ARG A 56 3.59 13.18 -1.34
C ARG A 56 2.24 12.45 -1.27
N ALA A 57 1.35 12.71 -2.22
CA ALA A 57 0.09 11.97 -2.34
C ALA A 57 0.32 10.52 -2.78
N ARG A 58 1.22 10.30 -3.74
CA ARG A 58 1.60 8.95 -4.23
C ARG A 58 2.33 8.12 -3.18
N GLN A 59 3.24 8.74 -2.43
CA GLN A 59 4.03 8.04 -1.42
C GLN A 59 3.96 8.76 -0.08
N ARG A 60 3.18 8.18 0.83
CA ARG A 60 3.03 8.68 2.19
C ARG A 60 4.19 8.15 3.03
N VAL A 61 5.03 9.06 3.52
CA VAL A 61 6.16 8.75 4.39
C VAL A 61 6.17 9.65 5.61
N LEU A 62 6.78 9.17 6.70
CA LEU A 62 6.86 9.90 7.96
C LEU A 62 7.87 11.06 7.92
N TYR A 63 8.91 10.96 7.08
CA TYR A 63 10.01 11.93 7.06
C TYR A 63 10.10 12.73 5.76
N ALA A 64 8.94 13.17 5.27
CA ALA A 64 8.85 14.06 4.11
C ALA A 64 9.27 15.49 4.46
N ALA A 65 9.93 16.18 3.52
CA ALA A 65 10.29 17.59 3.67
C ALA A 65 10.25 18.33 2.32
N TYR A 66 9.88 19.61 2.35
CA TYR A 66 10.05 20.55 1.26
C TYR A 66 10.91 21.71 1.74
N LEU A 67 12.12 21.84 1.20
CA LEU A 67 13.02 22.95 1.52
C LEU A 67 13.10 23.88 0.32
N ASN A 68 12.78 25.15 0.54
CA ASN A 68 13.01 26.22 -0.43
C ASN A 68 14.29 26.96 -0.03
N CYS A 69 15.35 26.79 -0.82
CA CYS A 69 16.66 27.38 -0.59
C CYS A 69 16.97 28.48 -1.62
N GLY A 70 15.95 29.17 -2.14
CA GLY A 70 16.11 30.14 -3.23
C GLY A 70 16.07 29.41 -4.58
N ASP A 71 17.15 29.49 -5.36
CA ASP A 71 17.24 28.89 -6.70
C ASP A 71 17.22 27.35 -6.66
N ARG A 72 17.52 26.78 -5.50
CA ARG A 72 17.45 25.36 -5.22
C ARG A 72 16.22 25.00 -4.40
N GLN A 73 15.48 23.96 -4.82
CA GLN A 73 14.42 23.36 -4.03
C GLN A 73 14.67 21.87 -3.79
N ILE A 74 14.41 21.40 -2.56
CA ILE A 74 14.63 20.00 -2.16
C ILE A 74 13.30 19.40 -1.73
N LEU A 75 12.88 18.36 -2.44
CA LEU A 75 11.62 17.65 -2.24
C LEU A 75 11.96 16.23 -1.76
N SER A 76 11.96 16.02 -0.45
CA SER A 76 12.30 14.75 0.19
C SER A 76 11.05 13.95 0.50
N LEU A 77 11.02 12.69 0.06
CA LEU A 77 9.99 11.69 0.39
C LEU A 77 10.63 10.44 0.97
N SER A 78 11.54 10.66 1.92
CA SER A 78 12.27 9.62 2.62
C SER A 78 11.37 8.82 3.57
N PRO A 79 11.36 7.47 3.43
CA PRO A 79 10.76 6.58 4.41
C PRO A 79 11.68 6.33 5.62
N GLU A 80 12.99 6.60 5.51
CA GLU A 80 13.99 6.10 6.45
C GLU A 80 14.39 7.15 7.50
N LEU A 81 14.39 6.75 8.77
CA LEU A 81 14.93 7.54 9.86
C LEU A 81 16.45 7.36 9.94
N PHE A 82 17.21 8.42 9.69
CA PHE A 82 18.65 8.40 9.93
C PHE A 82 18.93 8.40 11.43
N VAL A 83 18.48 9.43 12.14
CA VAL A 83 18.62 9.51 13.60
C VAL A 83 17.58 10.43 14.22
N ARG A 84 17.05 10.03 15.38
CA ARG A 84 16.28 10.87 16.30
C ARG A 84 17.05 11.01 17.61
N ARG A 85 17.12 12.24 18.13
CA ARG A 85 17.68 12.56 19.44
C ARG A 85 16.60 13.17 20.32
N GLU A 86 16.48 12.65 21.54
CA GLU A 86 15.62 13.15 22.61
C GLU A 86 16.47 13.22 23.89
N GLY A 87 17.05 14.40 24.17
CA GLY A 87 18.00 14.56 25.26
C GLY A 87 19.27 13.74 25.03
N THR A 88 19.51 12.76 25.91
CA THR A 88 20.62 11.81 25.79
C THR A 88 20.25 10.56 25.01
N ARG A 89 18.98 10.31 24.68
CA ARG A 89 18.58 9.14 23.89
C ARG A 89 18.78 9.44 22.40
N ALA A 90 19.49 8.57 21.70
CA ALA A 90 19.61 8.57 20.25
C ALA A 90 19.09 7.25 19.69
N LEU A 91 18.32 7.32 18.61
CA LEU A 91 17.67 6.18 17.97
C LEU A 91 17.82 6.28 16.45
N THR A 92 18.14 5.18 15.81
CA THR A 92 18.16 5.01 14.36
C THR A 92 17.30 3.81 13.97
N ARG A 93 16.73 3.84 12.77
CA ARG A 93 15.83 2.79 12.30
C ARG A 93 16.13 2.42 10.85
N PRO A 94 17.16 1.58 10.62
CA PRO A 94 17.42 1.05 9.29
C PRO A 94 16.23 0.26 8.77
N MET A 95 16.09 0.28 7.45
CA MET A 95 15.09 -0.47 6.71
C MET A 95 15.74 -1.29 5.60
N LYS A 96 15.51 -2.60 5.59
CA LYS A 96 15.97 -3.54 4.56
C LYS A 96 14.98 -4.69 4.46
N GLY A 97 14.61 -5.02 3.23
CA GLY A 97 13.54 -5.94 2.90
C GLY A 97 12.24 -5.22 2.58
N THR A 98 11.60 -5.64 1.50
CA THR A 98 10.35 -5.08 1.01
C THR A 98 9.55 -6.19 0.35
N ILE A 99 8.26 -6.27 0.64
CA ILE A 99 7.31 -7.18 0.00
C ILE A 99 6.06 -6.42 -0.42
N ARG A 100 5.37 -6.90 -1.46
CA ARG A 100 4.08 -6.35 -1.88
C ARG A 100 3.04 -6.45 -0.75
N ARG A 101 2.00 -5.62 -0.79
CA ARG A 101 0.83 -5.82 0.08
C ARG A 101 0.03 -7.04 -0.37
N GLY A 102 -0.66 -7.67 0.59
CA GLY A 102 -1.69 -8.67 0.31
C GLY A 102 -2.96 -8.03 -0.21
N ARG A 103 -3.90 -8.81 -0.76
CA ARG A 103 -5.19 -8.27 -1.22
C ARG A 103 -6.20 -8.14 -0.09
N THR A 104 -6.05 -8.96 0.93
CA THR A 104 -6.85 -8.98 2.16
C THR A 104 -5.94 -8.80 3.36
N LEU A 105 -6.50 -8.48 4.53
CA LEU A 105 -5.73 -8.36 5.76
C LEU A 105 -4.97 -9.66 6.11
N ASP A 106 -5.57 -10.82 5.89
CA ASP A 106 -4.93 -12.10 6.24
C ASP A 106 -3.80 -12.45 5.27
N GLU A 107 -3.99 -12.22 3.95
CA GLU A 107 -2.90 -12.36 2.97
C GLU A 107 -1.77 -11.37 3.28
N ASP A 108 -2.12 -10.14 3.67
CA ASP A 108 -1.14 -9.12 3.99
C ASP A 108 -0.30 -9.47 5.21
N ARG A 109 -0.92 -10.03 6.26
CA ARG A 109 -0.20 -10.54 7.44
C ARG A 109 0.68 -11.74 7.09
N ALA A 110 0.21 -12.67 6.27
CA ALA A 110 1.02 -13.81 5.84
C ALA A 110 2.28 -13.36 5.07
N LEU A 111 2.16 -12.36 4.19
CA LEU A 111 3.30 -11.76 3.49
C LEU A 111 4.23 -11.00 4.43
N GLN A 112 3.70 -10.37 5.47
CA GLN A 112 4.52 -9.75 6.53
C GLN A 112 5.35 -10.80 7.28
N ASP A 113 4.73 -11.91 7.68
CA ASP A 113 5.41 -13.01 8.36
C ASP A 113 6.47 -13.68 7.46
N GLU A 114 6.18 -13.81 6.16
CA GLU A 114 7.15 -14.26 5.15
C GLU A 114 8.36 -13.32 5.10
N LEU A 115 8.14 -12.01 4.97
CA LEU A 115 9.22 -11.04 4.96
C LEU A 115 10.03 -11.07 6.26
N ALA A 116 9.37 -11.12 7.41
CA ALA A 116 10.00 -11.16 8.73
C ALA A 116 10.90 -12.39 8.93
N SER A 117 10.55 -13.52 8.29
CA SER A 117 11.26 -14.79 8.43
C SER A 117 12.27 -15.07 7.32
N ASP A 118 12.24 -14.32 6.20
CA ASP A 118 13.13 -14.51 5.05
C ASP A 118 14.62 -14.41 5.43
N PRO A 119 15.42 -15.49 5.24
CA PRO A 119 16.82 -15.51 5.65
C PRO A 119 17.69 -14.45 4.98
N LYS A 120 17.44 -14.13 3.70
CA LYS A 120 18.23 -13.16 2.94
C LYS A 120 18.01 -11.76 3.50
N ASN A 121 16.75 -11.32 3.60
CA ASN A 121 16.38 -10.01 4.12
C ASN A 121 16.84 -9.83 5.57
N ARG A 122 16.72 -10.87 6.42
CA ARG A 122 17.23 -10.83 7.80
C ARG A 122 18.74 -10.65 7.85
N ALA A 123 19.49 -11.36 7.01
CA ALA A 123 20.95 -11.24 6.96
C ALA A 123 21.39 -9.82 6.55
N GLU A 124 20.77 -9.27 5.50
CA GLU A 124 21.04 -7.90 5.05
C GLU A 124 20.69 -6.87 6.15
N ASN A 125 19.52 -7.01 6.77
CA ASN A 125 19.08 -6.10 7.82
C ASN A 125 20.02 -6.16 9.05
N LEU A 126 20.38 -7.37 9.49
CA LEU A 126 21.28 -7.59 10.64
C LEU A 126 22.65 -6.95 10.41
N MET A 127 23.21 -7.08 9.21
CA MET A 127 24.48 -6.44 8.86
C MET A 127 24.42 -4.92 9.02
N ILE A 128 23.31 -4.28 8.60
CA ILE A 128 23.13 -2.83 8.77
C ILE A 128 22.91 -2.48 10.25
N VAL A 129 22.15 -3.29 10.99
CA VAL A 129 21.96 -3.12 12.43
C VAL A 129 23.30 -3.12 13.16
N ASP A 130 24.17 -4.10 12.89
CA ASP A 130 25.47 -4.19 13.54
C ASP A 130 26.39 -3.02 13.20
N LEU A 131 26.36 -2.57 11.94
CA LEU A 131 27.08 -1.36 11.53
C LEU A 131 26.58 -0.14 12.32
N LEU A 132 25.26 0.06 12.43
CA LEU A 132 24.70 1.21 13.14
C LEU A 132 24.88 1.13 14.66
N ARG A 133 24.89 -0.07 15.24
CA ARG A 133 25.28 -0.29 16.65
C ARG A 133 26.71 0.14 16.89
N ASN A 134 27.63 -0.27 16.01
CA ASN A 134 29.02 0.12 16.08
C ASN A 134 29.17 1.64 15.97
N ASP A 135 28.52 2.28 14.99
CA ASP A 135 28.60 3.72 14.80
C ASP A 135 28.05 4.48 16.01
N LEU A 136 26.88 4.08 16.52
CA LEU A 136 26.26 4.74 17.68
C LEU A 136 27.13 4.60 18.94
N SER A 137 27.79 3.44 19.11
CA SER A 137 28.68 3.19 20.24
C SER A 137 29.83 4.20 20.37
N VAL A 138 30.28 4.79 19.26
CA VAL A 138 31.37 5.79 19.23
C VAL A 138 31.03 7.03 20.06
N CYS A 139 29.75 7.41 20.15
CA CYS A 139 29.29 8.57 20.92
C CYS A 139 28.40 8.23 22.13
N SER A 140 28.11 6.94 22.35
CA SER A 140 27.27 6.48 23.45
C SER A 140 28.06 6.14 24.72
N ARG A 141 27.36 6.08 25.85
CA ARG A 141 27.86 5.53 27.11
C ARG A 141 28.12 4.03 26.90
N PRO A 142 29.25 3.48 27.39
CA PRO A 142 29.53 2.05 27.30
C PRO A 142 28.37 1.19 27.81
N GLY A 143 28.02 0.15 27.05
CA GLY A 143 26.93 -0.78 27.40
C GLY A 143 25.51 -0.23 27.23
N SER A 144 25.33 1.01 26.76
CA SER A 144 23.98 1.60 26.61
C SER A 144 23.31 1.36 25.25
N VAL A 145 24.05 0.87 24.25
CA VAL A 145 23.52 0.62 22.91
C VAL A 145 22.76 -0.71 22.89
N THR A 146 21.47 -0.65 22.56
CA THR A 146 20.55 -1.79 22.53
C THR A 146 19.82 -1.87 21.19
N VAL A 147 19.21 -3.02 20.93
CA VAL A 147 18.36 -3.25 19.75
C VAL A 147 16.98 -3.69 20.24
N PRO A 148 16.09 -2.75 20.60
CA PRO A 148 14.80 -3.07 21.20
C PRO A 148 13.84 -3.80 20.25
N SER A 149 14.03 -3.66 18.93
CA SER A 149 13.19 -4.32 17.92
C SER A 149 14.06 -4.75 16.74
N LEU A 150 13.88 -5.99 16.27
CA LEU A 150 14.57 -6.59 15.12
C LEU A 150 13.54 -7.21 14.19
N TYR A 151 13.68 -6.93 12.89
CA TYR A 151 12.87 -7.50 11.83
C TYR A 151 11.36 -7.19 11.93
N GLU A 152 11.03 -6.01 12.47
CA GLU A 152 9.65 -5.53 12.56
C GLU A 152 9.15 -5.16 11.17
N THR A 153 7.94 -5.59 10.82
CA THR A 153 7.32 -5.29 9.54
C THR A 153 6.33 -4.14 9.67
N GLU A 154 6.54 -3.11 8.86
CA GLU A 154 5.70 -1.92 8.81
C GLU A 154 4.96 -1.87 7.46
N PRO A 155 3.62 -1.93 7.43
CA PRO A 155 2.86 -1.77 6.21
C PRO A 155 2.83 -0.30 5.78
N TYR A 156 3.16 -0.06 4.51
CA TYR A 156 2.98 1.20 3.79
C TYR A 156 1.86 1.02 2.73
N PRO A 157 1.36 2.09 2.09
CA PRO A 157 0.21 1.99 1.19
C PRO A 157 0.32 0.95 0.07
N SER A 158 1.51 0.73 -0.49
CA SER A 158 1.73 -0.20 -1.61
C SER A 158 2.69 -1.36 -1.30
N VAL A 159 3.44 -1.29 -0.20
CA VAL A 159 4.43 -2.31 0.19
C VAL A 159 4.50 -2.45 1.70
N THR A 160 5.01 -3.56 2.19
CA THR A 160 5.47 -3.71 3.57
C THR A 160 6.99 -3.67 3.60
N GLN A 161 7.56 -2.97 4.58
CA GLN A 161 9.00 -2.86 4.75
C GLN A 161 9.43 -3.44 6.10
N MET A 162 10.59 -4.09 6.12
CA MET A 162 11.19 -4.57 7.36
C MET A 162 12.13 -3.49 7.94
N THR A 163 11.96 -3.20 9.22
CA THR A 163 12.72 -2.22 9.98
C THR A 163 13.31 -2.87 11.24
N SER A 164 14.40 -2.29 11.73
CA SER A 164 14.99 -2.66 13.02
C SER A 164 15.34 -1.39 13.76
N THR A 165 15.19 -1.37 15.08
CA THR A 165 15.48 -0.18 15.90
C THR A 165 16.78 -0.39 16.66
N VAL A 166 17.72 0.54 16.51
CA VAL A 166 18.94 0.62 17.33
C VAL A 166 18.88 1.91 18.14
N GLU A 167 19.09 1.81 19.44
CA GLU A 167 19.12 2.98 20.31
C GLU A 167 20.30 2.96 21.27
N GLY A 168 20.67 4.12 21.79
CA GLY A 168 21.77 4.28 22.73
C GLY A 168 21.63 5.54 23.56
N ARG A 169 22.33 5.59 24.68
CA ARG A 169 22.43 6.80 25.51
C ARG A 169 23.74 7.50 25.21
N LEU A 170 23.68 8.73 24.72
CA LEU A 170 24.83 9.57 24.46
C LEU A 170 25.61 9.84 25.76
N ARG A 171 26.93 10.00 25.63
CA ARG A 171 27.75 10.53 26.73
C ARG A 171 27.36 11.98 27.02
N ASP A 172 27.66 12.44 28.23
CA ASP A 172 27.28 13.79 28.67
C ASP A 172 28.01 14.89 27.89
N ASP A 173 29.17 14.57 27.31
CA ASP A 173 29.96 15.45 26.43
C ASP A 173 29.60 15.33 24.94
N ALA A 174 28.73 14.38 24.57
CA ALA A 174 28.38 14.11 23.18
C ALA A 174 27.15 14.90 22.73
N GLY A 175 27.40 16.07 22.12
CA GLY A 175 26.37 16.87 21.46
C GLY A 175 26.01 16.37 20.05
N LEU A 176 25.14 17.12 19.36
CA LEU A 176 24.67 16.79 18.00
C LEU A 176 25.82 16.62 16.99
N ALA A 177 26.87 17.43 17.07
CA ALA A 177 28.02 17.31 16.18
C ALA A 177 28.76 15.97 16.34
N ALA A 178 28.91 15.48 17.57
CA ALA A 178 29.51 14.18 17.85
C ALA A 178 28.62 13.03 17.33
N LEU A 179 27.30 13.14 17.51
CA LEU A 179 26.33 12.20 16.99
C LEU A 179 26.37 12.10 15.47
N LEU A 180 26.32 13.24 14.78
CA LEU A 180 26.42 13.28 13.31
C LEU A 180 27.79 12.79 12.83
N GLY A 181 28.88 13.19 13.49
CA GLY A 181 30.23 12.73 13.12
C GLY A 181 30.43 11.22 13.26
N ALA A 182 29.75 10.58 14.22
CA ALA A 182 29.78 9.13 14.40
C ALA A 182 28.91 8.39 13.37
N LEU A 183 27.68 8.87 13.14
CA LEU A 183 26.69 8.15 12.33
C LEU A 183 26.75 8.47 10.84
N PHE A 184 27.19 9.67 10.44
CA PHE A 184 27.06 10.15 9.07
C PHE A 184 28.23 9.71 8.17
N PRO A 185 27.98 9.35 6.90
CA PRO A 185 26.67 9.09 6.30
C PRO A 185 26.05 7.78 6.79
N CYS A 186 24.73 7.63 6.62
CA CYS A 186 24.00 6.45 7.10
C CYS A 186 24.57 5.14 6.50
N GLY A 187 24.66 4.10 7.34
CA GLY A 187 25.17 2.79 6.93
C GLY A 187 24.38 2.13 5.80
N SER A 188 23.06 2.29 5.81
CA SER A 188 22.13 1.67 4.84
C SER A 188 22.33 2.13 3.40
N VAL A 189 22.93 3.30 3.21
CA VAL A 189 23.18 3.94 1.90
C VAL A 189 24.66 4.03 1.56
N THR A 190 25.54 3.37 2.32
CA THR A 190 26.98 3.32 2.02
C THR A 190 27.45 1.91 1.72
N GLY A 191 27.55 1.07 2.75
CA GLY A 191 28.14 -0.25 2.65
C GLY A 191 28.95 -0.61 3.90
N ALA A 192 29.36 -1.86 4.00
CA ALA A 192 30.05 -2.40 5.16
C ALA A 192 31.37 -3.06 4.74
N PRO A 193 32.52 -2.78 5.38
CA PRO A 193 32.76 -1.71 6.37
C PRO A 193 32.70 -0.29 5.78
N LYS A 194 32.05 0.65 6.49
CA LYS A 194 31.69 2.00 5.99
C LYS A 194 32.84 2.76 5.33
N ARG A 195 34.00 2.86 6.01
CA ARG A 195 35.14 3.65 5.50
C ARG A 195 35.71 3.11 4.19
N ARG A 196 35.74 1.78 4.01
CA ARG A 196 36.23 1.16 2.78
C ARG A 196 35.21 1.29 1.67
N ALA A 197 33.93 1.06 1.98
CA ALA A 197 32.83 1.24 1.04
C ALA A 197 32.79 2.68 0.48
N MET A 198 32.92 3.70 1.31
CA MET A 198 32.92 5.11 0.86
C MET A 198 34.08 5.45 -0.10
N ARG A 199 35.26 4.85 0.07
CA ARG A 199 36.38 5.03 -0.88
C ARG A 199 36.07 4.41 -2.23
N LEU A 200 35.52 3.19 -2.23
CA LEU A 200 35.13 2.48 -3.44
C LEU A 200 33.98 3.19 -4.16
N VAL A 201 32.99 3.70 -3.42
CA VAL A 201 31.93 4.56 -3.96
C VAL A 201 32.51 5.76 -4.72
N ARG A 202 33.51 6.43 -4.15
CA ARG A 202 34.17 7.57 -4.80
C ARG A 202 34.94 7.19 -6.07
N GLU A 203 35.46 5.96 -6.13
CA GLU A 203 36.18 5.43 -7.29
C GLU A 203 35.23 4.96 -8.40
N LEU A 204 34.06 4.42 -8.02
CA LEU A 204 33.13 3.75 -8.93
C LEU A 204 32.01 4.65 -9.45
N GLU A 205 31.56 5.64 -8.68
CA GLU A 205 30.47 6.53 -9.08
C GLU A 205 30.98 7.72 -9.90
N PRO A 206 30.26 8.12 -10.97
CA PRO A 206 30.73 9.16 -11.88
C PRO A 206 30.68 10.57 -11.27
N THR A 207 29.81 10.79 -10.28
CA THR A 207 29.54 12.12 -9.72
C THR A 207 29.35 12.08 -8.20
N PRO A 208 29.60 13.19 -7.48
CA PRO A 208 29.25 13.29 -6.06
C PRO A 208 27.74 13.20 -5.85
N ARG A 209 27.30 12.49 -4.80
CA ARG A 209 25.85 12.31 -4.50
C ARG A 209 25.12 13.58 -4.06
N GLY A 210 25.83 14.60 -3.59
CA GLY A 210 25.22 15.87 -3.16
C GLY A 210 24.26 15.67 -1.98
N VAL A 211 23.01 16.13 -2.13
CA VAL A 211 21.96 15.93 -1.11
C VAL A 211 21.58 14.46 -0.98
N TYR A 212 21.64 13.69 -2.07
CA TYR A 212 21.25 12.28 -2.06
C TYR A 212 22.18 11.44 -1.17
N CYS A 213 21.61 10.48 -0.43
CA CYS A 213 22.29 9.74 0.65
C CYS A 213 22.85 10.62 1.79
N GLY A 214 22.53 11.92 1.81
CA GLY A 214 22.76 12.82 2.92
C GLY A 214 21.69 12.68 4.00
N ALA A 215 21.43 13.77 4.72
CA ALA A 215 20.42 13.82 5.77
C ALA A 215 19.64 15.14 5.72
N ILE A 216 18.32 15.07 5.84
CA ILE A 216 17.43 16.22 5.93
C ILE A 216 16.66 16.14 7.24
N GLY A 217 16.60 17.24 7.98
CA GLY A 217 16.00 17.20 9.29
C GLY A 217 15.94 18.55 9.99
N MET A 218 15.60 18.49 11.26
CA MET A 218 15.54 19.65 12.14
C MET A 218 16.20 19.34 13.48
N ALA A 219 16.82 20.35 14.07
CA ALA A 219 17.32 20.34 15.44
C ALA A 219 16.67 21.50 16.19
N GLY A 220 16.15 21.22 17.38
CA GLY A 220 15.45 22.18 18.23
C GLY A 220 16.14 22.36 19.58
N PRO A 221 15.57 23.19 20.47
CA PRO A 221 16.05 23.31 21.84
C PRO A 221 15.92 21.98 22.59
N ASN A 222 16.53 21.90 23.78
CA ASN A 222 16.48 20.74 24.67
C ASN A 222 17.00 19.45 24.03
N ASP A 223 18.04 19.56 23.19
CA ASP A 223 18.71 18.41 22.57
C ASP A 223 17.76 17.51 21.76
N THR A 224 16.74 18.12 21.15
CA THR A 224 15.83 17.43 20.24
C THR A 224 16.32 17.53 18.80
N ALA A 225 16.39 16.41 18.10
CA ALA A 225 16.70 16.43 16.68
C ALA A 225 16.09 15.24 15.95
N VAL A 226 15.74 15.41 14.69
CA VAL A 226 15.29 14.33 13.82
C VAL A 226 15.82 14.56 12.42
N PHE A 227 16.50 13.56 11.88
CA PHE A 227 17.04 13.56 10.53
C PHE A 227 16.62 12.30 9.82
N ASN A 228 16.23 12.44 8.56
CA ASN A 228 15.99 11.33 7.65
C ASN A 228 17.27 10.94 6.91
N VAL A 229 17.24 9.81 6.22
CA VAL A 229 18.22 9.53 5.15
C VAL A 229 17.69 10.17 3.88
N ALA A 230 18.46 11.02 3.20
CA ALA A 230 17.99 11.75 2.02
C ALA A 230 17.93 10.85 0.77
N ILE A 231 16.98 9.92 0.76
CA ILE A 231 16.61 9.02 -0.33
C ILE A 231 15.18 9.33 -0.79
N ARG A 232 14.86 8.97 -2.05
CA ARG A 232 13.61 9.41 -2.70
C ARG A 232 13.45 10.93 -2.60
N THR A 233 14.56 11.63 -2.87
CA THR A 233 14.70 13.07 -2.74
C THR A 233 15.02 13.66 -4.10
N VAL A 234 14.19 14.61 -4.52
CA VAL A 234 14.39 15.41 -5.72
C VAL A 234 15.06 16.72 -5.34
N VAL A 235 16.12 17.07 -6.06
CA VAL A 235 16.75 18.39 -6.04
C VAL A 235 16.41 19.08 -7.35
N LEU A 236 15.86 20.29 -7.26
CA LEU A 236 15.57 21.14 -8.41
C LEU A 236 16.49 22.35 -8.35
N ASP A 237 17.21 22.61 -9.44
CA ASP A 237 18.02 23.80 -9.65
C ASP A 237 17.53 24.43 -10.97
N GLU A 238 16.91 25.62 -10.91
CA GLU A 238 16.43 26.37 -12.09
C GLU A 238 15.55 25.57 -13.09
N GLY A 239 14.77 24.60 -12.60
CA GLY A 239 13.90 23.75 -13.42
C GLY A 239 14.55 22.44 -13.91
N GLU A 240 15.85 22.27 -13.69
CA GLU A 240 16.55 20.99 -13.85
C GLU A 240 16.43 20.16 -12.57
N GLY A 241 15.92 18.94 -12.73
CA GLY A 241 15.69 18.01 -11.64
C GLY A 241 16.74 16.90 -11.60
N THR A 242 17.13 16.54 -10.37
CA THR A 242 18.02 15.41 -10.11
C THR A 242 17.46 14.57 -8.96
N MET A 243 17.48 13.25 -9.13
CA MET A 243 17.17 12.28 -8.08
C MET A 243 18.20 11.16 -8.12
N GLY A 244 18.74 10.75 -6.98
CA GLY A 244 19.61 9.57 -6.94
C GLY A 244 18.81 8.27 -6.92
N LEU A 245 19.31 7.28 -7.64
CA LEU A 245 18.84 5.89 -7.62
C LEU A 245 19.98 4.99 -7.17
N GLY A 246 19.66 3.89 -6.49
CA GLY A 246 20.69 2.96 -6.05
C GLY A 246 20.15 1.68 -5.44
N SER A 247 21.08 0.75 -5.28
CA SER A 247 20.85 -0.59 -4.74
C SER A 247 22.02 -1.02 -3.87
N GLY A 248 21.73 -1.82 -2.85
CA GLY A 248 22.73 -2.47 -2.01
C GLY A 248 23.26 -3.71 -2.71
N ILE A 249 24.48 -3.65 -3.22
CA ILE A 249 25.11 -4.72 -3.97
C ILE A 249 25.80 -5.68 -3.01
N VAL A 250 25.40 -6.94 -3.08
CA VAL A 250 26.00 -8.07 -2.37
C VAL A 250 26.65 -9.04 -3.38
N TRP A 251 27.30 -10.09 -2.88
CA TRP A 251 27.99 -11.07 -3.73
C TRP A 251 27.09 -11.69 -4.81
N ASP A 252 25.86 -12.01 -4.42
CA ASP A 252 24.85 -12.68 -5.26
C ASP A 252 24.02 -11.71 -6.13
N SER A 253 24.32 -10.41 -6.10
CA SER A 253 23.65 -9.43 -6.97
C SER A 253 23.98 -9.71 -8.44
N ASP A 254 22.95 -9.78 -9.29
CA ASP A 254 23.09 -9.86 -10.74
C ASP A 254 23.16 -8.44 -11.36
N PRO A 255 24.24 -8.08 -12.06
CA PRO A 255 24.41 -6.72 -12.61
C PRO A 255 23.28 -6.25 -13.53
N THR A 256 22.69 -7.17 -14.30
CA THR A 256 21.64 -6.82 -15.27
C THR A 256 20.33 -6.57 -14.55
N ALA A 257 19.95 -7.46 -13.63
CA ALA A 257 18.76 -7.31 -12.80
C ALA A 257 18.82 -6.04 -11.94
N GLU A 258 19.99 -5.69 -11.40
CA GLU A 258 20.19 -4.47 -10.60
C GLU A 258 20.01 -3.20 -11.45
N TYR A 259 20.47 -3.19 -12.70
CA TYR A 259 20.21 -2.08 -13.62
C TYR A 259 18.71 -1.94 -13.93
N ASP A 260 18.06 -3.05 -14.25
CA ASP A 260 16.64 -3.07 -14.59
C ASP A 260 15.80 -2.60 -13.37
N GLU A 261 16.11 -3.08 -12.16
CA GLU A 261 15.50 -2.61 -10.90
C GLU A 261 15.76 -1.11 -10.64
N CYS A 262 17.00 -0.65 -10.86
CA CYS A 262 17.37 0.75 -10.69
C CYS A 262 16.51 1.66 -11.59
N THR A 263 16.36 1.32 -12.88
CA THR A 263 15.52 2.10 -13.80
C THR A 263 14.04 2.08 -13.42
N LEU A 264 13.51 0.94 -12.96
CA LEU A 264 12.14 0.82 -12.45
C LEU A 264 11.89 1.73 -11.23
N LYS A 265 12.86 1.84 -10.30
CA LYS A 265 12.75 2.78 -9.16
C LYS A 265 12.63 4.25 -9.61
N GLY A 266 13.16 4.59 -10.79
CA GLY A 266 13.03 5.92 -11.41
C GLY A 266 11.59 6.29 -11.78
N ALA A 267 10.73 5.30 -12.04
CA ALA A 267 9.32 5.51 -12.39
C ALA A 267 8.49 6.17 -11.26
N PHE A 268 9.04 6.22 -10.04
CA PHE A 268 8.53 7.03 -8.93
C PHE A 268 8.17 8.48 -9.35
N LEU A 269 8.99 9.09 -10.22
CA LEU A 269 8.83 10.50 -10.62
C LEU A 269 7.71 10.72 -11.64
N THR A 270 7.57 9.83 -12.61
CA THR A 270 6.57 9.94 -13.69
C THR A 270 5.23 9.35 -13.26
N GLY A 271 5.24 8.28 -12.48
CA GLY A 271 4.05 7.51 -12.11
C GLY A 271 3.71 6.41 -13.13
N ASP A 272 4.56 6.21 -14.14
CA ASP A 272 4.37 5.24 -15.22
C ASP A 272 5.07 3.91 -14.94
N ALA A 273 5.11 3.47 -13.68
CA ALA A 273 5.72 2.18 -13.35
C ALA A 273 4.88 1.03 -13.92
N GLY A 274 5.17 0.65 -15.17
CA GLY A 274 4.89 -0.68 -15.68
C GLY A 274 5.55 -1.72 -14.76
N SER A 275 4.78 -2.74 -14.41
CA SER A 275 5.21 -4.00 -13.81
C SER A 275 5.99 -3.94 -12.48
N GLN A 276 5.35 -3.43 -11.42
CA GLN A 276 5.09 -4.26 -10.23
C GLN A 276 3.66 -3.93 -9.80
N SER A 277 2.75 -4.88 -9.99
CA SER A 277 1.36 -4.79 -9.55
C SER A 277 1.32 -4.50 -8.05
N THR A 278 0.73 -3.36 -7.70
CA THR A 278 -0.39 -3.24 -6.74
C THR A 278 -0.84 -1.78 -6.77
N ALA A 279 -2.05 -1.52 -7.28
CA ALA A 279 -2.82 -0.29 -7.13
C ALA A 279 -1.98 1.00 -6.96
N ALA A 280 -1.47 1.54 -8.08
CA ALA A 280 -0.97 2.91 -8.12
C ALA A 280 -2.10 3.84 -7.68
N THR A 281 -2.07 4.25 -6.41
CA THR A 281 -3.02 5.19 -5.83
C THR A 281 -2.70 6.53 -6.46
N SER A 282 -3.52 6.90 -7.45
CA SER A 282 -3.49 8.23 -8.02
C SER A 282 -3.70 9.26 -6.88
N PRO A 283 -3.12 10.46 -6.95
CA PRO A 283 -3.42 11.58 -6.06
C PRO A 283 -4.90 11.98 -5.97
N GLU A 284 -5.76 11.39 -6.81
CA GLU A 284 -7.19 11.68 -6.95
C GLU A 284 -8.09 10.71 -6.15
N ASP A 285 -7.54 9.62 -5.57
CA ASP A 285 -8.34 8.65 -4.81
C ASP A 285 -8.35 8.94 -3.30
N ASP A 286 -8.99 10.05 -2.92
CA ASP A 286 -9.49 10.20 -1.56
C ASP A 286 -10.70 9.26 -1.40
N PHE A 287 -10.46 8.04 -0.89
CA PHE A 287 -11.54 7.07 -0.64
C PHE A 287 -11.83 6.95 0.86
N GLU A 288 -13.06 6.55 1.16
CA GLU A 288 -13.52 6.23 2.49
C GLU A 288 -13.88 4.74 2.54
N LEU A 289 -13.69 4.12 3.71
CA LEU A 289 -14.30 2.83 4.00
C LEU A 289 -15.78 3.03 4.25
N ILE A 290 -16.61 2.13 3.70
CA ILE A 290 -18.07 2.28 3.80
C ILE A 290 -18.72 1.03 4.35
N GLU A 291 -19.76 1.23 5.15
CA GLU A 291 -20.73 0.19 5.46
C GLU A 291 -22.12 0.59 5.00
N THR A 292 -22.91 -0.41 4.62
CA THR A 292 -24.31 -0.21 4.25
C THR A 292 -25.12 -1.36 4.83
N MET A 293 -26.04 -1.02 5.71
CA MET A 293 -26.71 -1.94 6.62
C MET A 293 -28.22 -1.70 6.60
N ARG A 294 -29.02 -2.74 6.85
CA ARG A 294 -30.45 -2.60 7.13
C ARG A 294 -30.68 -2.25 8.59
N PHE A 295 -31.53 -1.28 8.87
CA PHE A 295 -32.21 -1.12 10.15
C PHE A 295 -33.66 -1.60 9.99
N ASP A 296 -34.05 -2.58 10.80
CA ASP A 296 -35.36 -3.27 10.71
C ASP A 296 -36.45 -2.64 11.58
N GLY A 297 -36.20 -1.44 12.13
CA GLY A 297 -37.06 -0.77 13.10
C GLY A 297 -36.67 -1.01 14.55
N VAL A 298 -35.92 -2.09 14.82
CA VAL A 298 -35.47 -2.46 16.18
C VAL A 298 -33.95 -2.46 16.27
N ARG A 299 -33.28 -3.06 15.30
CA ARG A 299 -31.83 -3.28 15.31
C ARG A 299 -31.26 -3.25 13.90
N ILE A 300 -29.93 -3.33 13.84
CA ILE A 300 -29.20 -3.63 12.62
C ILE A 300 -28.82 -5.11 12.66
N PRO A 301 -29.41 -5.98 11.81
CA PRO A 301 -28.98 -7.38 11.72
C PRO A 301 -27.50 -7.47 11.36
N LEU A 302 -26.81 -8.47 11.93
CA LEU A 302 -25.40 -8.75 11.66
C LEU A 302 -24.45 -7.55 11.92
N LEU A 303 -24.83 -6.59 12.78
CA LEU A 303 -24.03 -5.39 13.07
C LEU A 303 -22.59 -5.72 13.44
N ASP A 304 -22.37 -6.77 14.25
CA ASP A 304 -21.02 -7.17 14.66
C ASP A 304 -20.14 -7.57 13.48
N ARG A 305 -20.69 -8.24 12.46
CA ARG A 305 -19.96 -8.59 11.23
C ARG A 305 -19.64 -7.36 10.38
N HIS A 306 -20.56 -6.39 10.32
CA HIS A 306 -20.30 -5.11 9.65
C HIS A 306 -19.18 -4.33 10.35
N VAL A 307 -19.18 -4.32 11.68
CA VAL A 307 -18.12 -3.69 12.49
C VAL A 307 -16.78 -4.40 12.27
N GLU A 308 -16.77 -5.74 12.29
CA GLU A 308 -15.56 -6.54 12.06
C GLU A 308 -14.97 -6.30 10.67
N ARG A 309 -15.79 -6.32 9.61
CA ARG A 309 -15.33 -6.04 8.24
C ARG A 309 -14.74 -4.63 8.10
N LEU A 310 -15.40 -3.63 8.71
CA LEU A 310 -14.91 -2.26 8.74
C LEU A 310 -13.58 -2.18 9.50
N ALA A 311 -13.47 -2.84 10.66
CA ALA A 311 -12.25 -2.88 11.47
C ALA A 311 -11.08 -3.51 10.70
N ARG A 312 -11.31 -4.66 10.04
CA ARG A 312 -10.28 -5.33 9.23
C ARG A 312 -9.79 -4.47 8.07
N SER A 313 -10.71 -3.77 7.39
CA SER A 313 -10.34 -2.83 6.32
C SER A 313 -9.62 -1.61 6.87
N ALA A 314 -10.04 -1.09 8.02
CA ALA A 314 -9.38 0.02 8.69
C ALA A 314 -7.96 -0.34 9.11
N GLU A 315 -7.74 -1.54 9.62
CA GLU A 315 -6.39 -2.04 9.92
C GLU A 315 -5.54 -2.13 8.65
N TYR A 316 -6.04 -2.79 7.60
CA TYR A 316 -5.33 -2.97 6.33
C TYR A 316 -4.88 -1.63 5.71
N PHE A 317 -5.75 -0.61 5.71
CA PHE A 317 -5.41 0.72 5.18
C PHE A 317 -4.82 1.69 6.22
N SER A 318 -4.63 1.22 7.47
CA SER A 318 -4.17 2.04 8.60
C SER A 318 -5.06 3.27 8.89
N PHE A 319 -6.37 3.13 8.76
CA PHE A 319 -7.35 4.15 9.14
C PHE A 319 -7.63 4.06 10.65
N PRO A 320 -7.57 5.16 11.41
CA PRO A 320 -7.93 5.14 12.82
C PRO A 320 -9.40 4.73 13.00
N PHE A 321 -9.64 3.60 13.67
CA PHE A 321 -10.98 3.11 13.95
C PHE A 321 -11.17 2.86 15.45
N ASP A 322 -12.19 3.49 16.02
CA ASP A 322 -12.66 3.26 17.39
C ASP A 322 -14.04 2.61 17.31
N GLU A 323 -14.09 1.30 17.56
CA GLU A 323 -15.30 0.51 17.52
C GLU A 323 -16.37 1.04 18.49
N ALA A 324 -15.98 1.42 19.70
CA ALA A 324 -16.93 1.90 20.71
C ALA A 324 -17.55 3.24 20.27
N ARG A 325 -16.75 4.13 19.67
CA ARG A 325 -17.25 5.38 19.06
C ARG A 325 -18.17 5.10 17.88
N PHE A 326 -17.84 4.12 17.04
CA PHE A 326 -18.67 3.70 15.92
C PHE A 326 -20.05 3.24 16.38
N ARG A 327 -20.10 2.27 17.31
CA ARG A 327 -21.35 1.72 17.85
C ARG A 327 -22.22 2.80 18.49
N ARG A 328 -21.64 3.67 19.34
CA ARG A 328 -22.36 4.80 19.95
C ARG A 328 -22.94 5.76 18.91
N ARG A 329 -22.22 6.02 17.82
CA ARG A 329 -22.68 6.93 16.75
C ARG A 329 -23.82 6.32 15.95
N VAL A 330 -23.74 5.03 15.62
CA VAL A 330 -24.81 4.29 14.93
C VAL A 330 -26.07 4.26 15.80
N GLU A 331 -25.94 3.84 17.06
CA GLU A 331 -27.05 3.78 18.01
C GLU A 331 -27.73 5.14 18.16
N ARG A 332 -26.96 6.22 18.36
CA ARG A 332 -27.51 7.58 18.47
C ARG A 332 -28.30 8.01 17.22
N THR A 333 -27.85 7.61 16.03
CA THR A 333 -28.54 7.95 14.77
C THR A 333 -29.84 7.15 14.59
N MET A 334 -29.93 5.95 15.17
CA MET A 334 -31.12 5.10 15.13
C MET A 334 -32.15 5.45 16.22
N ARG A 335 -31.74 6.07 17.33
CA ARG A 335 -32.66 6.47 18.40
C ARG A 335 -33.76 7.40 17.88
N GLY A 336 -35.01 7.06 18.17
CA GLY A 336 -36.19 7.84 17.80
C GLY A 336 -36.59 7.73 16.32
N ARG A 337 -36.04 6.77 15.56
CA ARG A 337 -36.52 6.42 14.23
C ARG A 337 -37.79 5.59 14.34
N ASP A 338 -38.68 5.78 13.36
CA ASP A 338 -39.91 5.02 13.25
C ASP A 338 -39.61 3.53 13.04
N ALA A 339 -40.28 2.66 13.80
CA ALA A 339 -40.10 1.23 13.73
C ALA A 339 -40.74 0.63 12.46
N ASP A 340 -41.73 1.30 11.87
CA ASP A 340 -42.50 0.79 10.75
C ASP A 340 -41.85 1.05 9.38
N THR A 341 -40.77 1.85 9.34
CA THR A 341 -40.05 2.17 8.09
C THR A 341 -38.63 1.60 8.11
N PRO A 342 -38.35 0.53 7.34
CA PRO A 342 -36.99 0.02 7.20
C PRO A 342 -36.04 1.08 6.61
N LEU A 343 -34.86 1.25 7.23
CA LEU A 343 -33.88 2.25 6.81
C LEU A 343 -32.58 1.59 6.33
N LYS A 344 -32.01 2.13 5.26
CA LYS A 344 -30.64 1.89 4.85
C LYS A 344 -29.73 2.80 5.64
N VAL A 345 -28.91 2.22 6.51
CA VAL A 345 -27.89 2.94 7.29
C VAL A 345 -26.57 2.86 6.54
N ARG A 346 -26.06 4.01 6.13
CA ARG A 346 -24.76 4.12 5.46
C ARG A 346 -23.75 4.78 6.39
N THR A 347 -22.57 4.20 6.54
CA THR A 347 -21.47 4.83 7.29
C THR A 347 -20.26 5.05 6.39
N THR A 348 -19.48 6.10 6.68
CA THR A 348 -18.16 6.31 6.10
C THR A 348 -17.12 6.55 7.16
N LEU A 349 -15.93 5.98 6.96
CA LEU A 349 -14.73 6.23 7.73
C LEU A 349 -13.63 6.70 6.79
N ASP A 350 -13.16 7.93 6.99
CA ASP A 350 -12.02 8.47 6.26
C ASP A 350 -10.68 8.11 6.92
N ARG A 351 -9.58 8.40 6.22
CA ARG A 351 -8.20 8.13 6.68
C ARG A 351 -7.80 8.85 7.97
N TRP A 352 -8.54 9.86 8.39
CA TRP A 352 -8.27 10.62 9.61
C TRP A 352 -9.13 10.13 10.79
N GLY A 353 -9.91 9.07 10.60
CA GLY A 353 -10.81 8.53 11.61
C GLY A 353 -12.09 9.36 11.78
N ARG A 354 -12.45 10.18 10.79
CA ARG A 354 -13.74 10.88 10.79
C ARG A 354 -14.82 9.89 10.36
N LEU A 355 -15.81 9.75 11.24
CA LEU A 355 -16.96 8.89 11.02
C LEU A 355 -18.21 9.71 10.67
N SER A 356 -18.88 9.35 9.59
CA SER A 356 -20.23 9.82 9.25
C SER A 356 -21.22 8.66 9.21
N VAL A 357 -22.48 8.94 9.57
CA VAL A 357 -23.59 7.99 9.55
C VAL A 357 -24.81 8.71 8.98
N THR A 358 -25.36 8.17 7.89
CA THR A 358 -26.55 8.69 7.21
C THR A 358 -27.59 7.58 7.06
N THR A 359 -28.85 7.99 6.91
CA THR A 359 -29.99 7.08 6.77
C THR A 359 -30.86 7.50 5.60
N THR A 360 -31.31 6.54 4.80
CA THR A 360 -32.37 6.73 3.81
C THR A 360 -33.42 5.63 3.97
N PRO A 361 -34.69 5.86 3.60
CA PRO A 361 -35.65 4.77 3.45
C PRO A 361 -35.13 3.66 2.51
N ILE A 362 -35.57 2.43 2.73
CA ILE A 362 -35.34 1.32 1.80
C ILE A 362 -36.52 1.27 0.84
N ASP A 363 -36.27 1.53 -0.44
CA ASP A 363 -37.29 1.38 -1.48
C ASP A 363 -37.63 -0.11 -1.68
N GLU A 364 -38.87 -0.41 -2.09
CA GLU A 364 -39.36 -1.79 -2.28
C GLU A 364 -38.52 -2.61 -3.28
N GLY A 365 -37.70 -1.95 -4.12
CA GLY A 365 -36.77 -2.61 -5.04
C GLY A 365 -37.49 -3.23 -6.25
N PRO A 366 -36.73 -3.89 -7.15
CA PRO A 366 -37.31 -4.59 -8.28
C PRO A 366 -38.20 -5.76 -7.83
N THR A 367 -39.24 -6.05 -8.60
CA THR A 367 -40.06 -7.25 -8.39
C THR A 367 -39.21 -8.49 -8.68
N GLU A 368 -39.25 -9.46 -7.77
CA GLU A 368 -38.57 -10.73 -7.96
C GLU A 368 -39.25 -11.62 -9.04
N PRO A 369 -38.47 -12.39 -9.82
CA PRO A 369 -37.02 -12.53 -9.75
C PRO A 369 -36.27 -11.38 -10.45
N TRP A 370 -35.13 -10.98 -9.89
CA TRP A 370 -34.27 -9.95 -10.47
C TRP A 370 -33.67 -10.41 -11.79
N ARG A 371 -33.70 -9.55 -12.81
CA ARG A 371 -33.16 -9.81 -14.13
C ARG A 371 -31.70 -9.40 -14.17
N LEU A 372 -30.81 -10.39 -14.30
CA LEU A 372 -29.37 -10.17 -14.36
C LEU A 372 -28.88 -9.99 -15.80
N THR A 373 -27.79 -9.26 -15.97
CA THR A 373 -26.97 -9.27 -17.19
C THR A 373 -25.51 -9.46 -16.83
N VAL A 374 -24.65 -9.72 -17.81
CA VAL A 374 -23.19 -9.80 -17.61
C VAL A 374 -22.57 -8.46 -17.98
N ALA A 375 -21.79 -7.88 -17.08
CA ALA A 375 -21.08 -6.64 -17.34
C ALA A 375 -19.97 -6.85 -18.38
N ASP A 376 -19.74 -5.86 -19.24
CA ASP A 376 -18.58 -5.84 -20.14
C ASP A 376 -17.27 -5.55 -19.40
N GLU A 377 -17.35 -4.86 -18.27
CA GLU A 377 -16.18 -4.60 -17.42
C GLU A 377 -15.64 -5.89 -16.77
N ARG A 378 -14.34 -5.90 -16.50
CA ARG A 378 -13.66 -7.03 -15.85
C ARG A 378 -13.01 -6.58 -14.55
N VAL A 379 -13.16 -7.42 -13.53
CA VAL A 379 -12.47 -7.27 -12.25
C VAL A 379 -11.03 -7.73 -12.40
N ASP A 380 -10.09 -6.91 -11.93
CA ASP A 380 -8.72 -7.35 -11.72
C ASP A 380 -8.58 -7.90 -10.29
N ARG A 381 -8.50 -9.24 -10.15
CA ARG A 381 -8.33 -9.88 -8.85
C ARG A 381 -7.03 -9.52 -8.11
N THR A 382 -6.10 -8.81 -8.75
CA THR A 382 -4.88 -8.30 -8.10
C THR A 382 -5.10 -6.94 -7.42
N ASP A 383 -6.20 -6.26 -7.71
CA ASP A 383 -6.54 -4.99 -7.07
C ASP A 383 -7.19 -5.23 -5.69
N PRO A 384 -6.58 -4.77 -4.58
CA PRO A 384 -7.13 -4.93 -3.22
C PRO A 384 -8.50 -4.26 -3.04
N PHE A 385 -8.88 -3.27 -3.87
CA PHE A 385 -10.15 -2.56 -3.70
C PHE A 385 -11.40 -3.42 -3.97
N PHE A 386 -11.26 -4.58 -4.61
CA PHE A 386 -12.36 -5.55 -4.73
C PHE A 386 -12.59 -6.36 -3.45
N TYR A 387 -11.64 -6.36 -2.51
CA TYR A 387 -11.70 -7.12 -1.26
C TYR A 387 -12.12 -6.26 -0.07
N HIS A 388 -12.22 -4.94 -0.26
CA HIS A 388 -12.54 -3.96 0.77
C HIS A 388 -13.72 -3.09 0.34
N LYS A 389 -14.68 -2.88 1.25
CA LYS A 389 -15.86 -2.07 0.94
C LYS A 389 -15.51 -0.58 1.03
N THR A 390 -15.32 0.07 -0.11
CA THR A 390 -14.89 1.47 -0.19
C THR A 390 -15.83 2.33 -1.03
N THR A 391 -15.61 3.65 -1.02
CA THR A 391 -16.26 4.59 -1.97
C THR A 391 -15.75 4.47 -3.40
N ARG A 392 -14.65 3.71 -3.67
CA ARG A 392 -14.18 3.46 -5.03
C ARG A 392 -15.09 2.44 -5.70
N ARG A 393 -16.14 2.95 -6.33
CA ARG A 393 -17.19 2.13 -6.96
C ARG A 393 -17.32 2.31 -8.46
N GLY A 394 -16.39 3.02 -9.11
CA GLY A 394 -16.51 3.38 -10.52
C GLY A 394 -16.81 2.22 -11.47
N VAL A 395 -16.18 1.04 -11.27
CA VAL A 395 -16.46 -0.17 -12.06
C VAL A 395 -17.89 -0.66 -11.84
N TYR A 396 -18.31 -0.78 -10.58
CA TYR A 396 -19.65 -1.23 -10.21
C TYR A 396 -20.74 -0.25 -10.67
N ASP A 397 -20.52 1.05 -10.51
CA ASP A 397 -21.50 2.09 -10.84
C ASP A 397 -21.71 2.19 -12.36
N ARG A 398 -20.64 2.05 -13.17
CA ARG A 398 -20.75 1.98 -14.63
C ARG A 398 -21.44 0.70 -15.10
N ALA A 399 -21.08 -0.46 -14.53
CA ALA A 399 -21.73 -1.73 -14.84
C ALA A 399 -23.23 -1.70 -14.50
N LEU A 400 -23.61 -1.13 -13.35
CA LEU A 400 -25.01 -1.00 -12.95
C LEU A 400 -25.78 -0.07 -13.88
N ALA A 401 -25.20 1.09 -14.21
CA ALA A 401 -25.83 2.05 -15.12
C ALA A 401 -26.06 1.44 -16.51
N ALA A 402 -25.10 0.68 -17.04
CA ALA A 402 -25.24 -0.03 -18.31
C ALA A 402 -26.35 -1.10 -18.26
N ALA A 403 -26.42 -1.89 -17.19
CA ALA A 403 -27.47 -2.89 -17.01
C ALA A 403 -28.87 -2.27 -16.91
N GLN A 404 -29.02 -1.20 -16.13
CA GLN A 404 -30.28 -0.48 -15.96
C GLN A 404 -30.75 0.19 -17.26
N ALA A 405 -29.83 0.69 -18.08
CA ALA A 405 -30.16 1.25 -19.39
C ALA A 405 -30.77 0.20 -20.35
N GLU A 406 -30.45 -1.08 -20.17
CA GLU A 406 -31.00 -2.19 -20.92
C GLU A 406 -32.21 -2.87 -20.23
N GLY A 407 -32.65 -2.36 -19.07
CA GLY A 407 -33.80 -2.87 -18.32
C GLY A 407 -33.51 -4.12 -17.49
N TYR A 408 -32.24 -4.33 -17.10
CA TYR A 408 -31.82 -5.31 -16.10
C TYR A 408 -31.69 -4.66 -14.72
N ASP A 409 -31.88 -5.46 -13.67
CA ASP A 409 -31.91 -5.00 -12.28
C ASP A 409 -30.50 -4.97 -11.64
N GLU A 410 -29.60 -5.80 -12.15
CA GLU A 410 -28.24 -5.99 -11.62
C GLU A 410 -27.30 -6.52 -12.72
N ALA A 411 -26.01 -6.22 -12.58
CA ALA A 411 -24.96 -6.70 -13.48
C ALA A 411 -24.01 -7.65 -12.74
N VAL A 412 -23.80 -8.83 -13.29
CA VAL A 412 -22.80 -9.81 -12.84
C VAL A 412 -21.43 -9.43 -13.41
N LEU A 413 -20.44 -9.30 -12.56
CA LEU A 413 -19.06 -9.06 -12.97
C LEU A 413 -18.29 -10.38 -13.12
N LEU A 414 -17.36 -10.37 -14.08
CA LEU A 414 -16.38 -11.43 -14.29
C LEU A 414 -14.98 -10.89 -14.04
N ASN A 415 -14.05 -11.74 -13.61
CA ASN A 415 -12.64 -11.39 -13.51
C ASN A 415 -11.91 -11.55 -14.85
N GLN A 416 -10.61 -11.21 -14.87
CA GLN A 416 -9.78 -11.30 -16.08
C GLN A 416 -9.67 -12.72 -16.67
N ASP A 417 -9.97 -13.76 -15.89
CA ASP A 417 -9.93 -15.16 -16.32
C ASP A 417 -11.31 -15.66 -16.82
N GLY A 418 -12.34 -14.79 -16.81
CA GLY A 418 -13.70 -15.15 -17.21
C GLY A 418 -14.53 -15.84 -16.12
N ASN A 419 -14.03 -15.90 -14.88
CA ASN A 419 -14.77 -16.46 -13.74
C ASN A 419 -15.70 -15.40 -13.13
N VAL A 420 -16.85 -15.84 -12.64
CA VAL A 420 -17.84 -15.02 -11.94
C VAL A 420 -17.29 -14.52 -10.62
N THR A 421 -17.55 -13.26 -10.30
CA THR A 421 -17.16 -12.64 -9.03
C THR A 421 -18.39 -12.32 -8.17
N GLU A 422 -19.04 -11.20 -8.45
CA GLU A 422 -20.17 -10.67 -7.69
C GLU A 422 -21.05 -9.78 -8.58
N GLY A 423 -22.16 -9.29 -8.04
CA GLY A 423 -22.95 -8.21 -8.64
C GLY A 423 -22.42 -6.82 -8.27
N THR A 424 -23.06 -5.76 -8.71
CA THR A 424 -22.58 -4.39 -8.46
C THR A 424 -22.78 -3.93 -7.01
N TYR A 425 -23.76 -4.48 -6.31
CA TYR A 425 -23.97 -4.27 -4.88
C TYR A 425 -24.44 -5.54 -4.15
N THR A 426 -24.32 -6.70 -4.80
CA THR A 426 -24.78 -8.01 -4.33
C THR A 426 -23.69 -9.06 -4.47
N ASN A 427 -23.73 -10.11 -3.64
CA ASN A 427 -23.03 -11.35 -3.91
C ASN A 427 -24.01 -12.36 -4.53
N LEU A 428 -23.49 -13.34 -5.26
CA LEU A 428 -24.28 -14.32 -6.00
C LEU A 428 -24.18 -15.71 -5.38
N PHE A 429 -25.29 -16.43 -5.42
CA PHE A 429 -25.34 -17.86 -5.18
C PHE A 429 -26.06 -18.59 -6.32
N VAL A 430 -25.54 -19.77 -6.65
CA VAL A 430 -26.01 -20.65 -7.72
C VAL A 430 -26.44 -21.97 -7.10
N ARG A 431 -27.71 -22.34 -7.24
CA ARG A 431 -28.19 -23.65 -6.82
C ARG A 431 -28.08 -24.64 -7.96
N GLN A 432 -27.39 -25.75 -7.70
CA GLN A 432 -27.26 -26.88 -8.62
C GLN A 432 -27.44 -28.18 -7.84
N GLY A 433 -28.54 -28.86 -8.15
CA GLY A 433 -29.11 -29.94 -7.36
C GLY A 433 -29.37 -29.47 -5.92
N GLU A 434 -28.72 -30.17 -5.01
CA GLU A 434 -28.82 -29.94 -3.57
C GLU A 434 -27.85 -28.86 -3.05
N ASN A 435 -26.84 -28.50 -3.84
CA ASN A 435 -25.76 -27.63 -3.40
C ASN A 435 -26.02 -26.17 -3.76
N LEU A 436 -25.49 -25.27 -2.94
CA LEU A 436 -25.54 -23.83 -3.13
C LEU A 436 -24.11 -23.30 -3.24
N TRP A 437 -23.73 -22.80 -4.41
CA TRP A 437 -22.37 -22.37 -4.71
C TRP A 437 -22.28 -20.86 -4.78
N THR A 438 -21.22 -20.27 -4.23
CA THR A 438 -20.86 -18.86 -4.44
C THR A 438 -19.40 -18.78 -4.87
N PRO A 439 -18.98 -17.76 -5.65
CA PRO A 439 -17.59 -17.64 -6.03
C PRO A 439 -16.67 -17.48 -4.80
N PRO A 440 -15.47 -18.07 -4.80
CA PRO A 440 -14.47 -17.88 -3.76
C PRO A 440 -13.90 -16.46 -3.83
N VAL A 441 -13.50 -15.88 -2.69
CA VAL A 441 -13.03 -14.49 -2.62
C VAL A 441 -11.81 -14.24 -3.51
N GLU A 442 -11.00 -15.28 -3.71
CA GLU A 442 -9.84 -15.34 -4.60
C GLU A 442 -10.19 -14.99 -6.06
N SER A 443 -11.46 -15.06 -6.45
CA SER A 443 -11.95 -14.63 -7.77
C SER A 443 -11.97 -13.11 -7.93
N GLY A 444 -11.78 -12.33 -6.86
CA GLY A 444 -11.83 -10.86 -6.88
C GLY A 444 -13.21 -10.34 -6.56
N LEU A 445 -13.67 -10.53 -5.32
CA LEU A 445 -14.96 -10.02 -4.85
C LEU A 445 -14.91 -9.65 -3.37
N LEU A 446 -15.89 -8.84 -2.95
CA LEU A 446 -16.02 -8.46 -1.56
C LEU A 446 -16.66 -9.60 -0.76
N ALA A 447 -16.01 -10.03 0.33
CA ALA A 447 -16.62 -10.89 1.34
C ALA A 447 -17.82 -10.17 1.99
N GLY A 448 -19.01 -10.38 1.42
CA GLY A 448 -20.23 -9.76 1.89
C GLY A 448 -20.68 -10.33 3.23
N VAL A 449 -21.03 -9.47 4.18
CA VAL A 449 -21.55 -9.89 5.50
C VAL A 449 -22.71 -10.88 5.38
N TYR A 450 -23.63 -10.67 4.43
CA TYR A 450 -24.76 -11.59 4.23
C TYR A 450 -24.32 -12.88 3.51
N ARG A 451 -23.38 -12.80 2.56
CA ARG A 451 -22.78 -13.97 1.91
C ARG A 451 -22.13 -14.89 2.93
N ASP A 452 -21.32 -14.33 3.83
CA ASP A 452 -20.63 -15.11 4.86
C ASP A 452 -21.63 -15.70 5.87
N HIS A 453 -22.69 -14.96 6.21
CA HIS A 453 -23.79 -15.49 6.99
C HIS A 453 -24.48 -16.69 6.31
N MET A 454 -24.73 -16.63 5.00
CA MET A 454 -25.29 -17.76 4.25
C MET A 454 -24.35 -18.96 4.22
N LEU A 455 -23.05 -18.75 3.96
CA LEU A 455 -22.04 -19.83 3.97
C LEU A 455 -21.97 -20.56 5.32
N GLU A 456 -22.19 -19.86 6.43
CA GLU A 456 -22.17 -20.46 7.76
C GLU A 456 -23.49 -21.14 8.17
N THR A 457 -24.62 -20.57 7.75
CA THR A 457 -25.94 -21.00 8.25
C THR A 457 -26.65 -21.98 7.32
N GLN A 458 -26.26 -22.04 6.05
CA GLN A 458 -26.84 -22.96 5.07
C GLN A 458 -25.95 -24.20 4.92
N PRO A 459 -26.39 -25.40 5.32
CA PRO A 459 -25.54 -26.59 5.40
C PRO A 459 -24.89 -27.04 4.08
N ARG A 460 -25.46 -26.63 2.94
CA ARG A 460 -24.99 -26.99 1.59
C ARG A 460 -24.41 -25.79 0.83
N ALA A 461 -24.19 -24.67 1.52
CA ALA A 461 -23.52 -23.51 0.95
C ALA A 461 -22.00 -23.70 1.02
N SER A 462 -21.32 -23.55 -0.12
CA SER A 462 -19.87 -23.63 -0.19
C SER A 462 -19.32 -22.79 -1.35
N THR A 463 -18.01 -22.60 -1.37
CA THR A 463 -17.34 -21.85 -2.42
C THR A 463 -16.91 -22.76 -3.56
N ARG A 464 -17.08 -22.29 -4.80
CA ARG A 464 -16.57 -22.94 -6.01
C ARG A 464 -16.30 -21.89 -7.06
N ILE A 465 -15.23 -22.03 -7.84
CA ILE A 465 -15.03 -21.17 -9.01
C ILE A 465 -16.23 -21.39 -9.93
N LEU A 466 -16.93 -20.31 -10.26
CA LEU A 466 -18.10 -20.32 -11.12
C LEU A 466 -17.77 -19.64 -12.45
N THR A 467 -18.30 -20.21 -13.52
CA THR A 467 -18.22 -19.68 -14.89
C THR A 467 -19.59 -19.15 -15.31
N LEU A 468 -19.68 -18.52 -16.48
CA LEU A 468 -20.97 -18.07 -17.01
C LEU A 468 -21.91 -19.26 -17.29
N ASP A 469 -21.37 -20.39 -17.74
CA ASP A 469 -22.14 -21.62 -17.99
C ASP A 469 -22.80 -22.15 -16.71
N ASP A 470 -22.15 -22.02 -15.56
CA ASP A 470 -22.73 -22.39 -14.27
C ASP A 470 -23.97 -21.54 -13.93
N LEU A 471 -24.01 -20.28 -14.35
CA LEU A 471 -25.15 -19.38 -14.13
C LEU A 471 -26.28 -19.70 -15.11
N GLU A 472 -25.96 -19.99 -16.36
CA GLU A 472 -26.93 -20.33 -17.41
C GLU A 472 -27.60 -21.69 -17.17
N THR A 473 -26.87 -22.64 -16.58
CA THR A 473 -27.35 -24.01 -16.28
C THR A 473 -27.87 -24.19 -14.84
N ALA A 474 -27.95 -23.11 -14.07
CA ALA A 474 -28.39 -23.14 -12.67
C ALA A 474 -29.87 -23.55 -12.52
N ASP A 475 -30.17 -24.33 -11.48
CA ASP A 475 -31.57 -24.61 -11.11
C ASP A 475 -32.26 -23.38 -10.49
N ALA A 476 -31.47 -22.51 -9.85
CA ALA A 476 -31.89 -21.19 -9.38
C ALA A 476 -30.68 -20.29 -9.12
N LEU A 477 -30.87 -18.99 -9.30
CA LEU A 477 -29.91 -17.95 -8.95
C LEU A 477 -30.46 -17.09 -7.81
N TYR A 478 -29.56 -16.65 -6.93
CA TYR A 478 -29.87 -15.76 -5.83
C TYR A 478 -28.86 -14.62 -5.79
N CYS A 479 -29.37 -13.41 -5.63
CA CYS A 479 -28.60 -12.24 -5.27
C CYS A 479 -28.76 -11.97 -3.77
N CYS A 480 -27.69 -11.57 -3.09
CA CYS A 480 -27.78 -11.29 -1.67
C CYS A 480 -26.96 -10.07 -1.23
N ASN A 481 -27.46 -9.33 -0.23
CA ASN A 481 -26.71 -8.27 0.45
C ASN A 481 -27.28 -7.96 1.84
N GLY A 482 -26.54 -7.19 2.64
CA GLY A 482 -26.93 -6.83 4.01
C GLY A 482 -28.10 -5.84 4.15
N VAL A 483 -28.65 -5.32 3.05
CA VAL A 483 -29.78 -4.37 3.06
C VAL A 483 -31.11 -5.05 2.68
N ARG A 484 -31.07 -5.90 1.65
CA ARG A 484 -32.23 -6.57 1.05
C ARG A 484 -32.34 -8.04 1.41
N GLY A 485 -31.31 -8.63 2.01
CA GLY A 485 -31.29 -10.06 2.29
C GLY A 485 -31.03 -10.86 1.03
N GLU A 486 -31.69 -12.00 0.90
CA GLU A 486 -31.68 -12.87 -0.27
C GLU A 486 -32.86 -12.51 -1.20
N CYS A 487 -32.58 -12.38 -2.50
CA CYS A 487 -33.56 -12.16 -3.56
C CYS A 487 -33.35 -13.20 -4.66
N THR A 488 -34.43 -13.76 -5.19
CA THR A 488 -34.37 -14.65 -6.35
C THR A 488 -33.97 -13.87 -7.61
N ALA A 489 -33.20 -14.52 -8.48
CA ALA A 489 -32.69 -13.92 -9.70
C ALA A 489 -32.78 -14.87 -10.89
N VAL A 490 -32.75 -14.30 -12.09
CA VAL A 490 -32.70 -15.02 -13.37
C VAL A 490 -31.70 -14.33 -14.28
N LEU A 491 -30.91 -15.12 -15.02
CA LEU A 491 -30.07 -14.64 -16.11
C LEU A 491 -30.82 -14.91 -17.42
N PRO A 492 -31.48 -13.90 -18.03
CA PRO A 492 -32.21 -14.12 -19.27
C PRO A 492 -31.21 -14.49 -20.38
N GLY A 493 -31.52 -15.54 -21.14
CA GLY A 493 -30.71 -15.92 -22.30
C GLY A 493 -30.53 -14.76 -23.28
N PRO A 494 -29.50 -14.76 -24.14
CA PRO A 494 -29.19 -13.65 -25.01
C PRO A 494 -30.42 -13.28 -25.85
N ASN A 495 -30.91 -12.05 -25.63
CA ASN A 495 -32.03 -11.50 -26.38
C ASN A 495 -31.75 -11.67 -27.88
N SER A 496 -32.61 -12.40 -28.59
CA SER A 496 -32.56 -12.60 -30.05
C SER A 496 -32.69 -11.31 -30.86
N ASN A 497 -32.81 -10.16 -30.18
CA ASN A 497 -32.83 -8.80 -30.74
C ASN A 497 -31.47 -8.09 -30.77
N ARG A 498 -30.35 -8.74 -30.43
CA ARG A 498 -29.01 -8.23 -30.80
C ARG A 498 -28.85 -8.33 -32.32
N ARG A 499 -29.44 -7.37 -33.06
CA ARG A 499 -29.02 -7.05 -34.43
C ARG A 499 -27.54 -6.68 -34.35
N ARG A 500 -26.69 -7.59 -34.85
CA ARG A 500 -25.27 -7.33 -35.06
C ARG A 500 -25.12 -6.02 -35.86
N PRO A 501 -24.21 -5.11 -35.46
CA PRO A 501 -23.83 -4.00 -36.33
C PRO A 501 -23.20 -4.51 -37.63
#